data_AF-A0A7S3H3P7-F1
#
_entry.id   AF-A0A7S3H3P7-F1
#
_cell.length_a   1.000
_cell.length_b   1.000
_cell.length_c   1.000
_cell.angle_alpha   90.00
_cell.angle_beta   90.00
_cell.angle_gamma   90.00
#
_symmetry.space_group_name_H-M   'P 1'
#
loop_
_entity.id
_entity.type
_entity.pdbx_description
1 polymer ?
#
loop_
_entity_poly.entity_id
_entity_poly.type
_entity_poly.pdbx_seq_one_letter_code
_entity_poly.pdbx_strand_id
1 'polypeptide(L)'
;PNTYVWLLGFYFFFHLWLNFLAEITRFGDRLFYKEWWNARTIDEYWRTWNMPVHHWVTRHLYFPLIRMGATKGLATLVVFGFSAVLHEVIISLPFRYIA
;
A
#
# COMPACT_ATOMS: atom_id res chain seq x y z
N PRO A 1 -14.26 -5.51 17.14
CA PRO A 1 -14.16 -6.61 16.14
C PRO A 1 -13.35 -6.23 14.90
N ASN A 2 -13.72 -5.15 14.20
CA ASN A 2 -13.10 -4.75 12.92
C ASN A 2 -11.59 -4.48 13.02
N THR A 3 -11.14 -3.79 14.07
CA THR A 3 -9.71 -3.53 14.30
C THR A 3 -8.90 -4.81 14.44
N TYR A 4 -9.42 -5.80 15.18
CA TYR A 4 -8.75 -7.10 15.33
C TYR A 4 -8.67 -7.85 14.01
N VAL A 5 -9.77 -7.86 13.22
CA VAL A 5 -9.79 -8.47 11.88
C VAL A 5 -8.75 -7.81 10.97
N TRP A 6 -8.64 -6.47 11.02
CA TRP A 6 -7.68 -5.74 10.22
C TRP A 6 -6.22 -6.04 10.63
N LEU A 7 -5.92 -6.08 11.93
CA LEU A 7 -4.59 -6.43 12.45
C LEU A 7 -4.21 -7.88 12.12
N LEU A 8 -5.14 -8.82 12.28
CA LEU A 8 -4.92 -10.23 11.94
C LEU A 8 -4.74 -10.41 10.43
N GLY A 9 -5.55 -9.73 9.62
CA GLY A 9 -5.43 -9.73 8.16
C GLY A 9 -4.08 -9.19 7.70
N PHE A 10 -3.59 -8.12 8.33
CA PHE A 10 -2.25 -7.59 8.07
C PHE A 10 -1.17 -8.61 8.39
N TYR A 11 -1.19 -9.17 9.60
CA TYR A 11 -0.19 -10.14 10.03
C TYR A 11 -0.21 -11.37 9.12
N PHE A 12 -1.39 -11.90 8.80
CA PHE A 12 -1.53 -13.03 7.91
C PHE A 12 -0.95 -12.75 6.52
N PHE A 13 -1.28 -11.62 5.92
CA PHE A 13 -0.85 -11.33 4.56
C PHE A 13 0.62 -10.85 4.50
N PHE A 14 0.95 -9.76 5.18
CA PHE A 14 2.26 -9.12 5.05
C PHE A 14 3.37 -9.86 5.79
N HIS A 15 3.06 -10.45 6.95
CA HIS A 15 4.07 -11.18 7.70
C HIS A 15 4.15 -12.65 7.27
N LEU A 16 3.04 -13.40 7.28
CA LEU A 16 3.10 -14.83 7.00
C LEU A 16 3.16 -15.12 5.49
N TRP A 17 2.17 -14.67 4.73
CA TRP A 17 2.02 -15.04 3.31
C TRP A 17 3.17 -14.53 2.43
N LEU A 18 3.56 -13.26 2.55
CA LEU A 18 4.65 -12.71 1.74
C LEU A 18 6.02 -13.31 2.09
N ASN A 19 6.31 -13.59 3.38
CA ASN A 19 7.55 -14.27 3.75
C ASN A 19 7.56 -15.73 3.29
N PHE A 20 6.43 -16.43 3.36
CA PHE A 20 6.29 -17.78 2.82
C PHE A 20 6.56 -17.80 1.30
N LEU A 21 5.97 -16.85 0.55
CA LEU A 21 6.22 -16.70 -0.87
C LEU A 21 7.69 -16.35 -1.16
N ALA A 22 8.29 -15.46 -0.36
CA ALA A 22 9.69 -15.08 -0.49
C ALA A 22 10.63 -16.28 -0.27
N GLU A 23 10.31 -17.19 0.65
CA GLU A 23 11.09 -18.41 0.86
C GLU A 23 11.01 -19.35 -0.36
N ILE A 24 9.80 -19.62 -0.85
CA ILE A 24 9.58 -20.48 -2.04
C ILE A 24 10.31 -19.92 -3.26
N THR A 25 10.23 -18.61 -3.47
CA THR A 25 10.83 -17.92 -4.62
C THR A 25 12.30 -17.58 -4.42
N ARG A 26 12.88 -17.90 -3.25
CA ARG A 26 14.25 -17.50 -2.84
C ARG A 26 14.49 -15.99 -2.96
N PHE A 27 13.46 -15.20 -2.66
CA PHE A 27 13.52 -13.75 -2.65
C PHE A 27 14.16 -13.26 -1.35
N GLY A 28 15.28 -12.54 -1.48
CA GLY A 28 16.07 -12.07 -0.35
C GLY A 28 15.56 -10.78 0.32
N ASP A 29 14.85 -9.93 -0.42
CA ASP A 29 14.32 -8.67 0.12
C ASP A 29 12.96 -8.90 0.79
N ARG A 30 12.94 -8.95 2.12
CA ARG A 30 11.74 -9.27 2.90
C ARG A 30 11.17 -8.06 3.63
N LEU A 31 11.58 -6.84 3.25
CA LEU A 31 11.12 -5.61 3.88
C LEU A 31 9.72 -5.21 3.36
N PHE A 32 8.70 -5.97 3.74
CA PHE A 32 7.31 -5.73 3.29
C PHE A 32 6.61 -4.61 4.08
N TYR A 33 7.05 -4.33 5.31
CA TYR A 33 6.52 -3.27 6.17
C TYR A 33 7.59 -2.81 7.17
N LYS A 34 7.37 -1.64 7.79
CA LYS A 34 8.17 -1.07 8.89
C LYS A 34 7.31 -0.90 10.14
N GLU A 35 7.84 -0.29 11.20
CA GLU A 35 7.15 -0.03 12.47
C GLU A 35 6.02 1.02 12.35
N TRP A 36 5.03 0.76 11.49
CA TRP A 36 3.92 1.66 11.21
C TRP A 36 3.03 1.90 12.44
N TRP A 37 3.03 0.99 13.41
CA TRP A 37 2.32 1.14 14.67
C TRP A 37 2.94 2.19 15.60
N ASN A 38 4.22 2.53 15.39
CA ASN A 38 4.93 3.59 16.10
C ASN A 38 4.90 4.94 15.36
N ALA A 39 4.23 5.01 14.21
CA ALA A 39 4.20 6.22 13.39
C ALA A 39 3.56 7.39 14.15
N ARG A 40 4.25 8.54 14.16
CA ARG A 40 3.79 9.76 14.85
C ARG A 40 2.94 10.66 13.95
N THR A 41 2.98 10.42 12.65
CA THR A 41 2.23 11.18 11.65
C THR A 41 1.54 10.24 10.66
N ILE A 42 0.45 10.73 10.07
CA ILE A 42 -0.30 9.98 9.04
C ILE A 42 0.58 9.73 7.79
N ASP A 43 1.44 10.68 7.42
CA ASP A 43 2.38 10.50 6.31
C ASP A 43 3.35 9.34 6.58
N GLU A 44 3.92 9.28 7.78
CA GLU A 44 4.80 8.18 8.18
C GLU A 44 4.07 6.83 8.15
N TYR A 45 2.84 6.77 8.67
CA TYR A 45 2.00 5.57 8.62
C TYR A 45 1.81 5.06 7.18
N TRP A 46 1.42 5.94 6.24
CA TRP A 46 1.20 5.54 4.84
C TRP A 46 2.45 5.01 4.14
N ARG A 47 3.63 5.46 4.55
CA ARG A 47 4.91 5.03 3.96
C ARG A 47 5.46 3.75 4.57
N THR A 48 5.00 3.36 5.75
CA THR A 48 5.60 2.26 6.55
C THR A 48 4.72 1.02 6.60
N TRP A 49 3.40 1.17 6.46
CA TRP A 49 2.44 0.06 6.51
C TRP A 49 2.64 -0.97 5.40
N ASN A 50 2.75 -0.52 4.14
CA ASN A 50 2.83 -1.38 2.96
C ASN A 50 3.94 -0.87 2.03
N MET A 51 5.16 -1.34 2.29
CA MET A 51 6.35 -0.92 1.55
C MET A 51 6.28 -1.28 0.06
N PRO A 52 5.83 -2.48 -0.37
CA PRO A 52 5.72 -2.81 -1.79
C PRO A 52 4.85 -1.84 -2.58
N VAL A 53 3.66 -1.51 -2.07
CA VAL A 53 2.76 -0.55 -2.73
C VAL A 53 3.36 0.84 -2.66
N HIS A 54 3.85 1.28 -1.49
CA HIS A 54 4.47 2.59 -1.38
C HIS A 54 5.61 2.79 -2.38
N HIS A 55 6.50 1.80 -2.53
CA HIS A 55 7.58 1.83 -3.52
C HIS A 55 7.07 1.81 -4.95
N TRP A 56 6.08 0.97 -5.26
CA TRP A 56 5.51 0.90 -6.60
C TRP A 56 4.88 2.23 -7.02
N VAL A 57 4.05 2.82 -6.16
CA VAL A 57 3.36 4.08 -6.45
C VAL A 57 4.35 5.24 -6.51
N THR A 58 5.36 5.26 -5.63
CA THR A 58 6.39 6.29 -5.66
C THR A 58 7.22 6.23 -6.96
N ARG A 59 7.62 5.03 -7.39
CA ARG A 59 8.44 4.82 -8.59
C ARG A 59 7.67 5.05 -9.89
N HIS A 60 6.43 4.57 -9.99
CA HIS A 60 5.70 4.50 -11.26
C HIS A 60 4.65 5.59 -11.44
N LEU A 61 4.21 6.25 -10.36
CA LEU A 61 3.24 7.34 -10.42
C LEU A 61 3.87 8.66 -9.98
N TYR A 62 4.37 8.72 -8.74
CA TYR A 62 4.82 9.99 -8.16
C TYR A 62 6.02 10.60 -8.90
N PHE A 63 7.15 9.88 -8.99
CA PHE A 63 8.35 10.44 -9.63
C PHE A 63 8.16 10.76 -11.13
N PRO A 64 7.47 9.93 -11.93
CA PRO A 64 7.15 10.29 -13.30
C PRO A 64 6.35 11.60 -13.42
N LEU A 65 5.30 11.79 -12.59
CA LEU A 65 4.53 13.04 -12.59
C LEU A 65 5.40 14.26 -12.24
N ILE A 66 6.25 14.14 -11.23
CA ILE A 66 7.19 15.21 -10.86
C ILE A 66 8.16 15.51 -12.01
N ARG A 67 8.70 14.48 -12.69
CA ARG A 67 9.59 14.65 -13.85
C ARG A 67 8.90 15.28 -15.05
N MET A 68 7.58 15.10 -15.18
CA MET A 68 6.75 15.76 -16.20
C MET A 68 6.39 17.21 -15.83
N GLY A 69 6.88 17.74 -14.71
CA GLY A 69 6.65 19.12 -14.28
C GLY A 69 5.40 19.30 -13.41
N ALA A 70 4.76 18.23 -12.92
CA ALA A 70 3.65 18.35 -11.99
C ALA A 70 4.12 18.92 -10.65
N THR A 71 3.26 19.73 -9.99
CA THR A 71 3.52 20.20 -8.63
C THR A 71 3.42 19.02 -7.65
N LYS A 72 4.11 19.14 -6.50
CA LYS A 72 4.03 18.13 -5.43
C LYS A 72 2.59 17.86 -4.99
N GLY A 73 1.76 18.91 -4.90
CA GLY A 73 0.35 18.79 -4.53
C GLY A 73 -0.45 18.00 -5.56
N LEU A 74 -0.28 18.31 -6.85
CA LEU A 74 -0.96 17.58 -7.92
C LEU A 74 -0.51 16.11 -8.00
N ALA A 75 0.79 15.84 -7.89
CA ALA A 75 1.31 14.47 -7.90
C ALA A 75 0.75 13.64 -6.73
N THR A 76 0.69 14.24 -5.53
CA THR A 76 0.06 13.62 -4.36
C THR A 76 -1.43 13.37 -4.58
N LEU A 77 -2.18 14.34 -5.13
CA LEU A 77 -3.60 14.18 -5.44
C LEU A 77 -3.84 13.02 -6.41
N VAL A 78 -3.05 12.91 -7.48
CA VAL A 78 -3.15 11.82 -8.46
C VAL A 78 -2.84 10.47 -7.81
N VAL A 79 -1.81 10.39 -6.96
CA VAL A 79 -1.46 9.17 -6.22
C VAL A 79 -2.61 8.71 -5.31
N PHE A 80 -3.19 9.63 -4.53
CA PHE A 80 -4.32 9.29 -3.66
C PHE A 80 -5.58 8.95 -4.47
N GLY A 81 -5.85 9.67 -5.56
CA GLY A 81 -6.97 9.38 -6.46
C GLY A 81 -6.85 7.99 -7.09
N PHE A 82 -5.68 7.63 -7.61
CA PHE A 82 -5.40 6.30 -8.14
C PHE A 82 -5.59 5.21 -7.07
N SER A 83 -5.08 5.43 -5.86
CA SER A 83 -5.28 4.52 -4.73
C SER A 83 -6.76 4.34 -4.38
N ALA A 84 -7.52 5.44 -4.30
CA ALA A 84 -8.94 5.41 -3.96
C ALA A 84 -9.77 4.57 -4.95
N VAL A 85 -9.56 4.77 -6.25
CA VAL A 85 -10.24 4.00 -7.31
C VAL A 85 -9.93 2.49 -7.17
N LEU A 86 -8.67 2.12 -6.92
CA LEU A 86 -8.32 0.71 -6.73
C LEU A 86 -8.99 0.10 -5.48
N HIS A 87 -9.01 0.82 -4.36
CA HIS A 87 -9.67 0.35 -3.15
C HIS A 87 -11.18 0.19 -3.36
N GLU A 88 -11.81 1.13 -4.07
CA GLU A 88 -13.22 1.05 -4.43
C GLU A 88 -13.50 -0.16 -5.31
N VAL A 89 -12.69 -0.42 -6.34
CA VAL A 89 -12.85 -1.60 -7.22
C VAL A 89 -12.71 -2.91 -6.44
N ILE A 90 -11.69 -3.02 -5.58
CA ILE A 90 -11.42 -4.23 -4.79
C ILE A 90 -12.56 -4.54 -3.81
N ILE A 91 -13.19 -3.51 -3.23
CA ILE A 91 -14.30 -3.67 -2.29
C ILE A 91 -15.61 -3.86 -3.05
N SER A 92 -15.94 -2.99 -4.00
CA SER A 92 -17.26 -2.93 -4.62
C SER A 92 -17.58 -4.13 -5.51
N LEU A 93 -16.59 -4.75 -6.16
CA LEU A 93 -16.83 -5.89 -7.05
C LEU A 93 -17.29 -7.16 -6.31
N PRO A 94 -16.61 -7.66 -5.26
CA PRO A 94 -17.07 -8.83 -4.49
C PRO A 94 -18.45 -8.62 -3.85
N PHE A 95 -18.72 -7.40 -3.37
CA PHE A 95 -19.98 -7.09 -2.70
C PHE A 95 -21.09 -6.63 -3.66
N ARG A 96 -20.82 -6.56 -4.98
CA ARG A 96 -21.76 -6.13 -6.02
C ARG A 96 -22.42 -4.77 -5.74
N TYR A 97 -21.67 -3.84 -5.14
CA TYR A 97 -22.14 -2.47 -4.94
C TYR A 97 -22.10 -1.65 -6.23
N ILE A 98 -21.25 -2.05 -7.18
CA ILE A 98 -21.16 -1.48 -8.52
C ILE A 98 -21.36 -2.63 -9.50
N ALA A 99 -22.58 -2.77 -10.01
CA ALA A 99 -22.99 -3.69 -11.07
C ALA A 99 -24.16 -3.06 -11.84
#